data_AF-U2UYC0-F1
#
_entry.id   AF-U2UYC0-F1
#
_cell.length_a   1.000
_cell.length_b   1.000
_cell.length_c   1.000
_cell.angle_alpha   90.00
_cell.angle_beta   90.00
_cell.angle_gamma   90.00
#
_symmetry.space_group_name_H-M   'P 1'
#
loop_
_entity.id
_entity.type
_entity.pdbx_description
1 polymer ?
#
loop_
_entity_poly.entity_id
_entity_poly.type
_entity_poly.pdbx_seq_one_letter_code
_entity_poly.pdbx_strand_id
1 'polypeptide(L)'
;MAKKPAKIIIVGGGLAGLMATLKICEDGSSVDLFSYCPVKRSHSLCAQGGMNACMDTKGEHDSIYEHFDDTVYGGDFLADQGAVKGMVEMAPKLVKMFDRMGVPFTRTSEGTLDLRNFGGQKNKRTVFAGSTTGQQLLYALDEQVRRWETKGTVKKYEFWEFIKIIKNKQGICRGIVAQNMNSNEIKAFAADVVILATGGPGQVYGRCTASTICNGSAVSSAYQQGAEIGNPEFLQIHPTAIPGSDKNRLMSEACRGEGGRVWVYRKNPQTGEKERWYFLEDMYPAYGNLVPRDVASRAIYKVVVHMGLGMKNPNRVYLDLSHIPADYLERKLGGILEMYDDFVGEDPRKVPMEIFPSIHYSMGGIWVDTKHHTNIPGLMAAGECDYQYHGANRLGANSLLSATYSGVVAGPESLRLARSGELGDALTPEEMEAARKECAEEFDRIRAMNGTENAHRLHHELGDIMYKYVSVERDNNGLAECLKELKGILRRWDSIGVTDHGTWANQEAMFVRQLRNMIIYAMAITKAALLRDESRGAHAKIVLENGERKLDENGDLVFMPRDDARFMKTTIVSFNKETEEPEVTYREFDHSLIKPRLRNYAVAKKE
;
A
#
# COMPACT_ATOMS: atom_id res chain seq x y z
N MET A 1 29.00 -3.58 -29.99
CA MET A 1 27.82 -2.93 -30.59
C MET A 1 27.23 -1.96 -29.58
N ALA A 2 26.99 -0.70 -29.95
CA ALA A 2 26.34 0.26 -29.06
C ALA A 2 24.91 -0.20 -28.74
N LYS A 3 24.51 -0.17 -27.46
CA LYS A 3 23.14 -0.55 -27.06
C LYS A 3 22.15 0.45 -27.66
N LYS A 4 21.08 -0.04 -28.32
CA LYS A 4 19.99 0.82 -28.83
C LYS A 4 19.34 1.55 -27.63
N PRO A 5 19.34 2.90 -27.59
CA PRO A 5 18.66 3.64 -26.53
C PRO A 5 17.16 3.32 -26.57
N ALA A 6 16.58 3.01 -25.42
CA ALA A 6 15.14 2.79 -25.27
C ALA A 6 14.47 4.03 -24.68
N LYS A 7 13.20 4.23 -25.01
CA LYS A 7 12.35 5.26 -24.39
C LYS A 7 11.33 4.61 -23.47
N ILE A 8 11.50 4.81 -22.16
CA ILE A 8 10.62 4.23 -21.14
C ILE A 8 9.75 5.33 -20.53
N ILE A 9 8.47 5.05 -20.33
CA ILE A 9 7.58 5.90 -19.53
C ILE A 9 7.41 5.27 -18.15
N ILE A 10 7.58 6.08 -17.10
CA ILE A 10 7.27 5.69 -15.73
C ILE A 10 6.15 6.59 -15.22
N VAL A 11 5.09 6.00 -14.68
CA VAL A 11 3.98 6.73 -14.06
C VAL A 11 4.05 6.53 -12.55
N GLY A 12 4.47 7.57 -11.82
CA GLY A 12 4.59 7.60 -10.37
C GLY A 12 6.00 7.91 -9.90
N GLY A 13 6.16 9.03 -9.19
CA GLY A 13 7.45 9.52 -8.67
C GLY A 13 7.82 9.05 -7.25
N GLY A 14 7.28 7.91 -6.80
CA GLY A 14 7.65 7.31 -5.51
C GLY A 14 9.00 6.58 -5.56
N LEU A 15 9.36 5.88 -4.47
CA LEU A 15 10.62 5.12 -4.40
C LEU A 15 10.80 4.14 -5.56
N ALA A 16 9.75 3.40 -5.93
CA ALA A 16 9.80 2.43 -7.03
C ALA A 16 10.08 3.10 -8.38
N GLY A 17 9.33 4.15 -8.71
CA GLY A 17 9.50 4.87 -9.97
C GLY A 17 10.84 5.59 -10.07
N LEU A 18 11.31 6.24 -8.99
CA LEU A 18 12.62 6.88 -8.98
C LEU A 18 13.77 5.86 -9.05
N MET A 19 13.65 4.72 -8.38
CA MET A 19 14.65 3.65 -8.48
C MET A 19 14.70 3.05 -9.88
N ALA A 20 13.55 2.74 -10.48
CA ALA A 20 13.49 2.27 -11.88
C ALA A 20 14.10 3.30 -12.84
N THR A 21 13.77 4.58 -12.67
CA THR A 21 14.33 5.69 -13.45
C THR A 21 15.86 5.71 -13.34
N LEU A 22 16.39 5.62 -12.12
CA LEU A 22 17.83 5.58 -11.88
C LEU A 22 18.50 4.41 -12.61
N LYS A 23 17.93 3.20 -12.54
CA LYS A 23 18.46 2.01 -13.21
C LYS A 23 18.38 2.07 -14.73
N ILE A 24 17.34 2.67 -15.28
CA ILE A 24 17.21 2.87 -16.73
C ILE A 24 18.26 3.87 -17.24
N CYS A 25 18.49 4.95 -16.50
CA CYS A 25 19.47 5.97 -16.90
C CYS A 25 20.93 5.53 -16.71
N GLU A 26 21.23 4.64 -15.77
CA GLU A 26 22.56 4.00 -15.64
C GLU A 26 22.98 3.25 -16.93
N ASP A 27 22.02 2.77 -17.72
CA ASP A 27 22.27 2.14 -19.03
C ASP A 27 22.40 3.14 -20.19
N GLY A 28 22.09 4.42 -19.97
CA GLY A 28 22.10 5.48 -20.98
C GLY A 28 20.79 5.62 -21.77
N SER A 29 19.71 4.98 -21.33
CA SER A 29 18.38 5.11 -21.93
C SER A 29 17.57 6.26 -21.32
N SER A 30 16.54 6.72 -22.04
CA SER A 30 15.76 7.91 -21.66
C SER A 30 14.46 7.55 -20.94
N VAL A 31 14.06 8.39 -19.98
CA VAL A 31 12.83 8.23 -19.19
C VAL A 31 11.97 9.50 -19.25
N ASP A 32 10.70 9.34 -19.59
CA ASP A 32 9.65 10.33 -19.30
C ASP A 32 8.97 9.91 -17.98
N LEU A 33 9.22 10.64 -16.89
CA LEU A 33 8.72 10.34 -15.54
C LEU A 33 7.51 11.22 -15.21
N PHE A 34 6.32 10.63 -15.17
CA PHE A 34 5.07 11.31 -14.83
C PHE A 34 4.78 11.21 -13.34
N SER A 35 4.30 12.29 -12.74
CA SER A 35 3.93 12.30 -11.33
C SER A 35 2.78 13.27 -11.05
N TYR A 36 1.79 12.78 -10.30
CA TYR A 36 0.61 13.55 -9.87
C TYR A 36 0.98 14.77 -9.00
N CYS A 37 2.07 14.65 -8.24
CA CYS A 37 2.61 15.71 -7.40
C CYS A 37 4.13 15.82 -7.61
N PRO A 38 4.82 16.83 -7.06
CA PRO A 38 6.27 16.83 -7.06
C PRO A 38 6.79 15.52 -6.50
N VAL A 39 7.77 14.89 -7.14
CA VAL A 39 8.17 13.50 -6.83
C VAL A 39 8.55 13.33 -5.36
N LYS A 40 9.17 14.37 -4.77
CA LYS A 40 9.51 14.47 -3.34
C LYS A 40 8.32 14.52 -2.36
N ARG A 41 7.09 14.68 -2.86
CA ARG A 41 5.83 14.68 -2.08
C ARG A 41 5.03 13.38 -2.24
N SER A 42 5.57 12.40 -2.95
CA SER A 42 4.99 11.05 -3.03
C SER A 42 4.82 10.43 -1.63
N HIS A 43 3.83 9.55 -1.46
CA HIS A 43 3.50 8.98 -0.15
C HIS A 43 4.66 8.22 0.52
N SER A 44 5.65 7.75 -0.25
CA SER A 44 6.89 7.20 0.31
C SER A 44 7.56 8.12 1.34
N LEU A 45 7.41 9.44 1.22
CA LEU A 45 7.90 10.43 2.19
C LEU A 45 7.33 10.22 3.59
N CYS A 46 6.08 9.75 3.69
CA CYS A 46 5.37 9.63 4.96
C CYS A 46 5.80 8.40 5.79
N ALA A 47 6.67 7.54 5.26
CA ALA A 47 7.07 6.34 5.98
C ALA A 47 8.07 6.67 7.11
N GLN A 48 7.69 6.35 8.35
CA GLN A 48 8.45 6.72 9.54
C GLN A 48 9.43 5.61 9.98
N GLY A 49 8.91 4.38 10.09
CA GLY A 49 9.53 3.28 10.85
C GLY A 49 10.96 2.91 10.46
N GLY A 50 11.17 2.55 9.19
CA GLY A 50 12.47 2.13 8.66
C GLY A 50 12.36 1.16 7.48
N MET A 51 13.51 0.61 7.09
CA MET A 51 13.68 -0.37 6.02
C MET A 51 14.40 -1.60 6.58
N ASN A 52 13.83 -2.80 6.40
CA ASN A 52 14.45 -4.03 6.88
C ASN A 52 15.64 -4.44 6.02
N ALA A 53 16.74 -4.80 6.65
CA ALA A 53 17.87 -5.49 6.03
C ALA A 53 18.68 -6.22 7.11
N CYS A 54 19.04 -7.48 6.83
CA CYS A 54 19.94 -8.26 7.67
C CYS A 54 21.36 -7.66 7.64
N MET A 55 21.62 -6.70 8.54
CA MET A 55 22.93 -6.05 8.71
C MET A 55 23.72 -6.58 9.90
N ASP A 56 23.04 -7.23 10.85
CA ASP A 56 23.55 -7.82 12.10
C ASP A 56 24.54 -6.94 12.88
N THR A 57 24.36 -5.61 12.87
CA THR A 57 25.24 -4.69 13.62
C THR A 57 25.01 -4.75 15.14
N LYS A 58 24.02 -5.51 15.59
CA LYS A 58 23.68 -5.75 17.00
C LYS A 58 24.21 -7.08 17.55
N GLY A 59 24.78 -7.95 16.70
CA GLY A 59 25.25 -9.27 17.12
C GLY A 59 24.13 -10.18 17.59
N GLU A 60 22.96 -10.09 16.95
CA GLU A 60 21.80 -10.94 17.24
C GLU A 60 21.82 -12.22 16.38
N HIS A 61 22.87 -12.41 15.57
CA HIS A 61 23.06 -13.53 14.65
C HIS A 61 21.95 -13.61 13.59
N ASP A 62 21.40 -12.45 13.19
CA ASP A 62 20.37 -12.37 12.15
C ASP A 62 20.93 -12.87 10.81
N SER A 63 20.06 -13.50 10.03
CA SER A 63 20.39 -14.07 8.74
C SER A 63 19.39 -13.68 7.65
N ILE A 64 19.85 -13.74 6.39
CA ILE A 64 18.97 -13.56 5.23
C ILE A 64 17.84 -14.59 5.22
N TYR A 65 18.12 -15.82 5.69
CA TYR A 65 17.11 -16.86 5.80
C TYR A 65 16.03 -16.51 6.84
N GLU A 66 16.39 -15.94 7.99
CA GLU A 66 15.39 -15.51 8.98
C GLU A 66 14.54 -14.35 8.46
N HIS A 67 15.14 -13.37 7.76
CA HIS A 67 14.37 -12.31 7.10
C HIS A 67 13.44 -12.87 6.02
N PHE A 68 13.90 -13.88 5.26
CA PHE A 68 13.08 -14.61 4.29
C PHE A 68 11.90 -15.32 4.96
N ASP A 69 12.16 -16.15 5.98
CA ASP A 69 11.13 -16.88 6.72
C ASP A 69 10.14 -15.95 7.42
N ASP A 70 10.62 -14.89 8.09
CA ASP A 70 9.76 -13.89 8.70
C ASP A 70 8.83 -13.25 7.66
N THR A 71 9.34 -12.94 6.47
CA THR A 71 8.52 -12.32 5.42
C THR A 71 7.46 -13.28 4.86
N VAL A 72 7.83 -14.52 4.57
CA VAL A 72 6.89 -15.55 4.07
C VAL A 72 5.85 -15.93 5.13
N TYR A 73 6.29 -16.13 6.38
CA TYR A 73 5.42 -16.38 7.53
C TYR A 73 4.51 -15.19 7.84
N GLY A 74 5.04 -13.97 7.72
CA GLY A 74 4.32 -12.71 7.88
C GLY A 74 3.20 -12.55 6.87
N GLY A 75 3.47 -12.89 5.60
CA GLY A 75 2.52 -12.92 4.48
C GLY A 75 1.56 -14.10 4.47
N ASP A 76 1.57 -14.92 5.52
CA ASP A 76 0.75 -16.14 5.68
C ASP A 76 0.86 -17.06 4.45
N PHE A 77 2.10 -17.21 3.97
CA PHE A 77 2.54 -18.07 2.87
C PHE A 77 2.00 -17.71 1.48
N LEU A 78 1.27 -16.60 1.34
CA LEU A 78 0.69 -16.16 0.06
C LEU A 78 1.60 -15.23 -0.76
N ALA A 79 2.81 -14.95 -0.27
CA ALA A 79 3.79 -14.13 -0.98
C ALA A 79 4.58 -14.99 -2.00
N ASP A 80 4.92 -14.42 -3.16
CA ASP A 80 5.79 -15.11 -4.12
C ASP A 80 7.18 -15.30 -3.51
N GLN A 81 7.54 -16.55 -3.23
CA GLN A 81 8.73 -16.85 -2.45
C GLN A 81 10.03 -16.57 -3.21
N GLY A 82 10.01 -16.68 -4.55
CA GLY A 82 11.16 -16.34 -5.39
C GLY A 82 11.43 -14.83 -5.36
N ALA A 83 10.38 -14.02 -5.52
CA ALA A 83 10.47 -12.57 -5.45
C ALA A 83 10.90 -12.09 -4.06
N VAL A 84 10.32 -12.66 -2.99
CA VAL A 84 10.70 -12.33 -1.60
C VAL A 84 12.15 -12.71 -1.32
N LYS A 85 12.62 -13.88 -1.79
CA LYS A 85 14.02 -14.30 -1.63
C LYS A 85 14.97 -13.29 -2.26
N GLY A 86 14.73 -12.91 -3.52
CA GLY A 86 15.55 -11.90 -4.19
C GLY A 86 15.53 -10.54 -3.48
N MET A 87 14.37 -10.14 -2.96
CA MET A 87 14.21 -8.90 -2.19
C MET A 87 15.07 -8.89 -0.92
N VAL A 88 15.00 -9.94 -0.10
CA VAL A 88 15.75 -10.00 1.17
C VAL A 88 17.25 -10.17 0.96
N GLU A 89 17.67 -10.91 -0.07
CA GLU A 89 19.09 -11.03 -0.46
C GLU A 89 19.68 -9.70 -0.93
N MET A 90 18.87 -8.84 -1.54
CA MET A 90 19.27 -7.52 -2.01
C MET A 90 19.18 -6.43 -0.93
N ALA A 91 18.42 -6.65 0.13
CA ALA A 91 18.17 -5.64 1.17
C ALA A 91 19.45 -5.02 1.77
N PRO A 92 20.49 -5.80 2.17
CA PRO A 92 21.73 -5.20 2.69
C PRO A 92 22.47 -4.35 1.66
N LYS A 93 22.41 -4.72 0.36
CA LYS A 93 23.04 -3.95 -0.71
C LYS A 93 22.31 -2.63 -0.96
N LEU A 94 20.98 -2.64 -0.90
CA LEU A 94 20.16 -1.44 -1.03
C LEU A 94 20.40 -0.46 0.13
N VAL A 95 20.48 -0.95 1.38
CA VAL A 95 20.82 -0.11 2.53
C VAL A 95 22.21 0.53 2.34
N LYS A 96 23.22 -0.26 1.95
CA LYS A 96 24.57 0.27 1.68
C LYS A 96 24.60 1.28 0.53
N MET A 97 23.76 1.08 -0.49
CA MET A 97 23.62 2.03 -1.60
C MET A 97 23.04 3.36 -1.10
N PHE A 98 21.95 3.33 -0.32
CA PHE A 98 21.37 4.53 0.28
C PHE A 98 22.32 5.24 1.23
N ASP A 99 23.07 4.48 2.02
CA ASP A 99 24.08 5.02 2.92
C ASP A 99 25.17 5.79 2.14
N ARG A 100 25.64 5.22 1.03
CA ARG A 100 26.59 5.88 0.11
C ARG A 100 25.99 7.06 -0.67
N MET A 101 24.66 7.11 -0.83
CA MET A 101 23.96 8.28 -1.38
C MET A 101 23.82 9.41 -0.37
N GLY A 102 24.24 9.21 0.89
CA GLY A 102 24.20 10.22 1.94
C GLY A 102 22.93 10.20 2.79
N VAL A 103 22.13 9.13 2.73
CA VAL A 103 20.98 8.98 3.64
C VAL A 103 21.49 8.96 5.09
N PRO A 104 21.00 9.86 5.97
CA PRO A 104 21.49 9.99 7.33
C PRO A 104 20.85 8.93 8.24
N PHE A 105 21.16 7.65 7.99
CA PHE A 105 20.74 6.57 8.88
C PHE A 105 21.30 6.78 10.29
N THR A 106 20.46 6.52 11.28
CA THR A 106 20.82 6.62 12.69
C THR A 106 21.97 5.68 13.02
N ARG A 107 22.92 6.17 13.80
CA ARG A 107 24.15 5.47 14.16
C ARG A 107 24.23 5.20 15.66
N THR A 108 24.96 4.16 16.03
CA THR A 108 25.41 3.96 17.41
C THR A 108 26.54 4.94 17.77
N SER A 109 26.96 4.96 19.03
CA SER A 109 28.12 5.74 19.48
C SER A 109 29.42 5.41 18.72
N GLU A 110 29.53 4.19 18.21
CA GLU A 110 30.68 3.69 17.45
C GLU A 110 30.60 4.02 15.95
N GLY A 111 29.51 4.66 15.49
CA GLY A 111 29.31 5.05 14.09
C GLY A 111 28.74 3.95 13.18
N THR A 112 28.42 2.76 13.71
CA THR A 112 27.76 1.70 12.94
C THR A 112 26.26 1.97 12.80
N LEU A 113 25.59 1.32 11.84
CA LEU A 113 24.14 1.46 11.66
C LEU A 113 23.42 0.98 12.91
N ASP A 114 22.52 1.80 13.43
CA ASP A 114 21.63 1.41 14.50
C ASP A 114 20.41 0.66 13.95
N LEU A 115 19.92 -0.32 14.70
CA LEU A 115 18.82 -1.21 14.31
C LEU A 115 17.78 -1.23 15.43
N ARG A 116 16.50 -1.20 15.06
CA ARG A 116 15.37 -1.25 15.99
C ARG A 116 14.47 -2.46 15.76
N ASN A 117 13.68 -2.78 16.79
CA ASN A 117 12.59 -3.73 16.69
C ASN A 117 11.45 -3.16 15.84
N PHE A 118 10.72 -4.05 15.17
CA PHE A 118 9.53 -3.70 14.40
C PHE A 118 8.57 -4.88 14.37
N GLY A 119 7.30 -4.66 14.05
CA GLY A 119 6.25 -5.66 14.28
C GLY A 119 6.43 -6.91 13.42
N GLY A 120 6.29 -8.08 14.05
CA GLY A 120 6.34 -9.39 13.39
C GLY A 120 7.75 -9.96 13.15
N GLN A 121 8.79 -9.33 13.67
CA GLN A 121 10.17 -9.86 13.68
C GLN A 121 10.76 -9.81 15.09
N LYS A 122 11.62 -10.79 15.41
CA LYS A 122 12.33 -10.86 16.70
C LYS A 122 13.70 -10.18 16.65
N ASN A 123 14.41 -10.31 15.53
CA ASN A 123 15.73 -9.70 15.36
C ASN A 123 15.60 -8.23 14.94
N LYS A 124 16.46 -7.38 15.50
CA LYS A 124 16.60 -5.97 15.13
C LYS A 124 17.28 -5.87 13.78
N ARG A 125 16.47 -5.70 12.74
CA ARG A 125 16.96 -5.51 11.36
C ARG A 125 16.40 -4.29 10.65
N THR A 126 15.56 -3.52 11.32
CA THR A 126 15.01 -2.28 10.76
C THR A 126 16.05 -1.17 10.87
N VAL A 127 16.61 -0.79 9.72
CA VAL A 127 17.49 0.39 9.56
C VAL A 127 16.61 1.63 9.41
N PHE A 128 16.96 2.73 10.07
CA PHE A 128 16.09 3.91 10.16
C PHE A 128 16.89 5.22 10.19
N ALA A 129 16.23 6.33 9.86
CA ALA A 129 16.73 7.69 10.04
C ALA A 129 15.76 8.45 10.94
N GLY A 130 16.01 8.43 12.27
CA GLY A 130 15.07 8.92 13.28
C GLY A 130 13.66 8.34 13.09
N SER A 131 12.71 9.22 12.75
CA SER A 131 11.33 8.88 12.40
C SER A 131 10.92 9.37 10.99
N THR A 132 11.88 9.65 10.11
CA THR A 132 11.66 10.22 8.76
C THR A 132 12.29 9.39 7.66
N THR A 133 12.51 8.08 7.88
CA THR A 133 13.26 7.21 6.96
C THR A 133 12.78 7.32 5.51
N GLY A 134 11.48 7.24 5.26
CA GLY A 134 10.90 7.34 3.92
C GLY A 134 11.21 8.66 3.20
N GLN A 135 11.18 9.77 3.94
CA GLN A 135 11.56 11.09 3.43
C GLN A 135 13.02 11.10 2.97
N GLN A 136 13.92 10.60 3.82
CA GLN A 136 15.36 10.59 3.52
C GLN A 136 15.69 9.71 2.30
N LEU A 137 15.09 8.52 2.20
CA LEU A 137 15.27 7.64 1.03
C LEU A 137 14.74 8.30 -0.25
N LEU A 138 13.58 8.95 -0.18
CA LEU A 138 12.95 9.59 -1.33
C LEU A 138 13.77 10.78 -1.83
N TYR A 139 14.28 11.60 -0.92
CA TYR A 139 15.12 12.76 -1.26
C TYR A 139 16.43 12.32 -1.90
N ALA A 140 17.09 11.30 -1.34
CA ALA A 140 18.31 10.75 -1.93
C ALA A 140 18.08 10.26 -3.38
N LEU A 141 16.99 9.53 -3.65
CA LEU A 141 16.69 9.10 -5.03
C LEU A 141 16.31 10.26 -5.96
N ASP A 142 15.50 11.21 -5.49
CA ASP A 142 15.17 12.38 -6.31
C ASP A 142 16.43 13.15 -6.71
N GLU A 143 17.36 13.38 -5.78
CA GLU A 143 18.65 14.01 -6.07
C GLU A 143 19.47 13.25 -7.11
N GLN A 144 19.55 11.91 -6.99
CA GLN A 144 20.24 11.09 -7.99
C GLN A 144 19.55 11.15 -9.36
N VAL A 145 18.21 11.19 -9.41
CA VAL A 145 17.45 11.34 -10.66
C VAL A 145 17.61 12.74 -11.26
N ARG A 146 17.66 13.79 -10.43
CA ARG A 146 17.91 15.18 -10.89
C ARG A 146 19.25 15.33 -11.61
N ARG A 147 20.28 14.57 -11.20
CA ARG A 147 21.55 14.50 -11.93
C ARG A 147 21.36 14.03 -13.38
N TRP A 148 20.46 13.08 -13.61
CA TRP A 148 20.14 12.55 -14.95
C TRP A 148 19.21 13.48 -15.73
N GLU A 149 18.32 14.18 -15.04
CA GLU A 149 17.50 15.25 -15.60
C GLU A 149 18.38 16.37 -16.18
N THR A 150 19.40 16.83 -15.46
CA THR A 150 20.37 17.82 -15.98
C THR A 150 21.17 17.31 -17.18
N LYS A 151 21.38 15.98 -17.30
CA LYS A 151 22.02 15.36 -18.47
C LYS A 151 21.07 15.17 -19.66
N GLY A 152 19.79 15.49 -19.52
CA GLY A 152 18.78 15.36 -20.58
C GLY A 152 18.27 13.95 -20.82
N THR A 153 18.62 12.96 -19.98
CA THR A 153 18.12 11.58 -20.10
C THR A 153 16.81 11.35 -19.36
N VAL A 154 16.45 12.24 -18.43
CA VAL A 154 15.16 12.20 -17.72
C VAL A 154 14.39 13.48 -18.00
N LYS A 155 13.11 13.35 -18.32
CA LYS A 155 12.17 14.47 -18.31
C LYS A 155 11.06 14.20 -17.29
N LYS A 156 10.97 15.06 -16.28
CA LYS A 156 9.90 14.99 -15.28
C LYS A 156 8.66 15.76 -15.74
N TYR A 157 7.53 15.12 -15.62
CA TYR A 157 6.20 15.68 -15.81
C TYR A 157 5.49 15.67 -14.45
N GLU A 158 5.89 16.59 -13.57
CA GLU A 158 5.22 16.81 -12.28
C GLU A 158 3.92 17.60 -12.49
N PHE A 159 2.89 17.29 -11.69
CA PHE A 159 1.52 17.77 -11.91
C PHE A 159 0.93 17.29 -13.25
N TRP A 160 1.23 16.04 -13.61
CA TRP A 160 0.56 15.34 -14.70
C TRP A 160 -0.11 14.08 -14.17
N GLU A 161 -1.41 13.96 -14.41
CA GLU A 161 -2.19 12.78 -14.07
C GLU A 161 -2.22 11.81 -15.25
N PHE A 162 -1.92 10.54 -14.99
CA PHE A 162 -2.16 9.46 -15.95
C PHE A 162 -3.66 9.21 -16.11
N ILE A 163 -4.14 9.15 -17.36
CA ILE A 163 -5.54 8.85 -17.66
C ILE A 163 -5.68 7.39 -18.11
N LYS A 164 -4.94 6.98 -19.14
CA LYS A 164 -5.03 5.61 -19.70
C LYS A 164 -3.75 5.17 -20.41
N ILE A 165 -3.58 3.87 -20.61
CA ILE A 165 -2.57 3.32 -21.51
C ILE A 165 -3.02 3.42 -22.98
N ILE A 166 -2.08 3.35 -23.91
CA ILE A 166 -2.35 3.25 -25.35
C ILE A 166 -1.81 1.91 -25.82
N LYS A 167 -2.68 1.09 -26.42
CA LYS A 167 -2.32 -0.18 -27.05
C LYS A 167 -2.25 0.00 -28.56
N ASN A 168 -1.23 -0.57 -29.20
CA ASN A 168 -1.18 -0.66 -30.67
C ASN A 168 -2.22 -1.66 -31.18
N LYS A 169 -2.37 -1.78 -32.51
CA LYS A 169 -3.27 -2.76 -33.17
C LYS A 169 -3.06 -4.21 -32.73
N GLN A 170 -1.86 -4.58 -32.25
CA GLN A 170 -1.55 -5.91 -31.74
C GLN A 170 -1.92 -6.09 -30.24
N GLY A 171 -2.48 -5.07 -29.59
CA GLY A 171 -2.87 -5.12 -28.18
C GLY A 171 -1.72 -4.87 -27.19
N ILE A 172 -0.56 -4.45 -27.68
CA ILE A 172 0.65 -4.19 -26.87
C ILE A 172 0.62 -2.75 -26.38
N CYS A 173 0.83 -2.52 -25.09
CA CYS A 173 0.98 -1.20 -24.51
C CYS A 173 2.27 -0.53 -25.02
N ARG A 174 2.12 0.62 -25.67
CA ARG A 174 3.22 1.39 -26.30
C ARG A 174 3.15 2.88 -25.99
N GLY A 175 2.41 3.27 -24.97
CA GLY A 175 2.28 4.66 -24.57
C GLY A 175 1.19 4.90 -23.53
N ILE A 176 0.99 6.17 -23.19
CA ILE A 176 -0.04 6.63 -22.26
C ILE A 176 -0.72 7.90 -22.78
N VAL A 177 -1.90 8.18 -22.26
CA VAL A 177 -2.50 9.53 -22.26
C VAL A 177 -2.38 10.10 -20.85
N ALA A 178 -1.92 11.34 -20.74
CA ALA A 178 -1.80 12.06 -19.48
C ALA A 178 -2.35 13.49 -19.60
N GLN A 179 -2.78 14.04 -18.48
CA GLN A 179 -3.34 15.39 -18.38
C GLN A 179 -2.48 16.26 -17.46
N ASN A 180 -2.09 17.43 -17.95
CA ASN A 180 -1.48 18.47 -17.13
C ASN A 180 -2.53 19.06 -16.18
N MET A 181 -2.28 19.00 -14.88
CA MET A 181 -3.26 19.36 -13.86
C MET A 181 -3.44 20.88 -13.69
N ASN A 182 -2.53 21.69 -14.28
CA ASN A 182 -2.62 23.15 -14.24
C ASN A 182 -3.31 23.68 -15.49
N SER A 183 -2.87 23.26 -16.67
CA SER A 183 -3.39 23.74 -17.95
C SER A 183 -4.57 22.93 -18.49
N ASN A 184 -4.89 21.80 -17.86
CA ASN A 184 -5.81 20.78 -18.36
C ASN A 184 -5.44 20.19 -19.73
N GLU A 185 -4.22 20.45 -20.26
CA GLU A 185 -3.75 19.87 -21.52
C GLU A 185 -3.76 18.34 -21.44
N ILE A 186 -4.50 17.68 -22.33
CA ILE A 186 -4.52 16.22 -22.48
C ILE A 186 -3.65 15.84 -23.67
N LYS A 187 -2.66 14.98 -23.44
CA LYS A 187 -1.66 14.61 -24.45
C LYS A 187 -1.35 13.11 -24.43
N ALA A 188 -1.14 12.55 -25.62
CA ALA A 188 -0.63 11.20 -25.81
C ALA A 188 0.90 11.17 -25.88
N PHE A 189 1.51 10.16 -25.26
CA PHE A 189 2.95 9.97 -25.19
C PHE A 189 3.30 8.53 -25.57
N ALA A 190 4.12 8.35 -26.60
CA ALA A 190 4.65 7.05 -27.00
C ALA A 190 5.87 6.63 -26.17
N ALA A 191 6.00 5.32 -25.97
CA ALA A 191 7.11 4.64 -25.31
C ALA A 191 7.35 3.25 -25.91
N ASP A 192 8.54 2.70 -25.65
CA ASP A 192 8.80 1.28 -25.88
C ASP A 192 8.11 0.44 -24.81
N VAL A 193 8.26 0.82 -23.53
CA VAL A 193 7.64 0.14 -22.38
C VAL A 193 7.09 1.18 -21.40
N VAL A 194 5.99 0.84 -20.73
CA VAL A 194 5.36 1.65 -19.67
C VAL A 194 5.46 0.91 -18.34
N ILE A 195 5.93 1.58 -17.29
CA ILE A 195 5.93 1.07 -15.91
C ILE A 195 4.97 1.92 -15.07
N LEU A 196 3.97 1.29 -14.45
CA LEU A 196 3.13 1.92 -13.43
C LEU A 196 3.77 1.74 -12.05
N ALA A 197 3.98 2.84 -11.34
CA ALA A 197 4.56 2.90 -10.00
C ALA A 197 3.77 3.87 -9.10
N THR A 198 2.44 3.74 -9.13
CA THR A 198 1.48 4.78 -8.73
C THR A 198 1.04 4.73 -7.26
N GLY A 199 1.51 3.73 -6.50
CA GLY A 199 1.16 3.55 -5.09
C GLY A 199 -0.20 2.88 -4.87
N GLY A 200 -0.62 2.79 -3.61
CA GLY A 200 -1.85 2.07 -3.23
C GLY A 200 -3.17 2.86 -3.39
N PRO A 201 -4.32 2.16 -3.37
CA PRO A 201 -5.67 2.72 -3.50
C PRO A 201 -6.27 3.21 -2.17
N GLY A 202 -5.47 3.83 -1.29
CA GLY A 202 -5.90 4.17 0.08
C GLY A 202 -7.19 5.01 0.15
N GLN A 203 -7.40 5.93 -0.79
CA GLN A 203 -8.59 6.80 -0.81
C GLN A 203 -9.90 6.09 -1.18
N VAL A 204 -9.87 4.82 -1.60
CA VAL A 204 -11.09 4.00 -1.72
C VAL A 204 -11.83 3.91 -0.37
N TYR A 205 -11.10 4.01 0.75
CA TYR A 205 -11.67 4.02 2.10
C TYR A 205 -12.00 5.42 2.62
N GLY A 206 -11.80 6.47 1.83
CA GLY A 206 -11.96 7.88 2.23
C GLY A 206 -10.93 8.34 3.27
N ARG A 207 -11.04 7.84 4.50
CA ARG A 207 -10.18 8.21 5.65
C ARG A 207 -9.21 7.09 5.98
N CYS A 208 -7.95 7.20 5.60
CA CYS A 208 -6.93 6.20 5.94
C CYS A 208 -5.60 6.88 6.27
N THR A 209 -4.56 6.10 6.51
CA THR A 209 -3.23 6.67 6.76
C THR A 209 -2.48 7.07 5.48
N ALA A 210 -2.96 6.65 4.31
CA ALA A 210 -2.40 7.04 3.02
C ALA A 210 -2.57 8.55 2.75
N SER A 211 -1.77 9.12 1.86
CA SER A 211 -1.97 10.50 1.40
C SER A 211 -3.22 10.61 0.53
N THR A 212 -3.80 11.79 0.42
CA THR A 212 -4.99 12.04 -0.44
C THR A 212 -4.74 11.81 -1.93
N ILE A 213 -3.46 11.77 -2.35
CA ILE A 213 -3.06 11.42 -3.72
C ILE A 213 -3.09 9.90 -4.01
N CYS A 214 -3.21 9.06 -2.99
CA CYS A 214 -3.23 7.59 -3.11
C CYS A 214 -4.63 7.09 -3.47
N ASN A 215 -5.10 7.43 -4.68
CA ASN A 215 -6.49 7.21 -5.10
C ASN A 215 -6.72 5.92 -5.90
N GLY A 216 -5.68 5.19 -6.30
CA GLY A 216 -5.82 3.95 -7.08
C GLY A 216 -6.36 4.15 -8.51
N SER A 217 -6.57 5.40 -8.95
CA SER A 217 -7.18 5.74 -10.24
C SER A 217 -6.39 5.16 -11.42
N ALA A 218 -5.06 5.26 -11.39
CA ALA A 218 -4.21 4.71 -12.44
C ALA A 218 -4.29 3.18 -12.57
N VAL A 219 -4.35 2.48 -11.43
CA VAL A 219 -4.52 1.02 -11.44
C VAL A 219 -5.89 0.64 -11.97
N SER A 220 -6.95 1.30 -11.48
CA SER A 220 -8.32 1.05 -11.92
C SER A 220 -8.52 1.33 -13.41
N SER A 221 -7.88 2.39 -13.95
CA SER A 221 -7.91 2.68 -15.39
C SER A 221 -7.22 1.60 -16.22
N ALA A 222 -6.06 1.10 -15.78
CA ALA A 222 -5.40 -0.03 -16.46
C ALA A 222 -6.25 -1.30 -16.36
N TYR A 223 -6.88 -1.55 -15.21
CA TYR A 223 -7.79 -2.67 -14.96
C TYR A 223 -8.99 -2.66 -15.90
N GLN A 224 -9.66 -1.52 -16.06
CA GLN A 224 -10.75 -1.33 -17.02
C GLN A 224 -10.30 -1.55 -18.48
N GLN A 225 -9.00 -1.46 -18.77
CA GLN A 225 -8.40 -1.73 -20.08
C GLN A 225 -7.92 -3.17 -20.27
N GLY A 226 -8.16 -4.03 -19.28
CA GLY A 226 -7.88 -5.46 -19.30
C GLY A 226 -6.67 -5.88 -18.46
N ALA A 227 -6.05 -4.97 -17.68
CA ALA A 227 -5.01 -5.39 -16.74
C ALA A 227 -5.65 -6.20 -15.61
N GLU A 228 -5.00 -7.27 -15.18
CA GLU A 228 -5.47 -8.07 -14.05
C GLU A 228 -5.02 -7.45 -12.71
N ILE A 229 -5.85 -7.57 -11.67
CA ILE A 229 -5.50 -7.21 -10.30
C ILE A 229 -5.30 -8.49 -9.47
N GLY A 230 -4.15 -8.60 -8.82
CA GLY A 230 -3.80 -9.68 -7.90
C GLY A 230 -4.12 -9.34 -6.44
N ASN A 231 -4.77 -10.26 -5.74
CA ASN A 231 -5.00 -10.22 -4.28
C ASN A 231 -5.62 -8.91 -3.72
N PRO A 232 -6.57 -8.22 -4.40
CA PRO A 232 -7.05 -6.92 -3.96
C PRO A 232 -7.79 -6.94 -2.63
N GLU A 233 -8.26 -8.09 -2.16
CA GLU A 233 -8.95 -8.24 -0.87
C GLU A 233 -8.02 -8.10 0.35
N PHE A 234 -6.70 -8.17 0.14
CA PHE A 234 -5.71 -8.07 1.21
C PHE A 234 -5.27 -6.61 1.39
N LEU A 235 -5.92 -5.92 2.33
CA LEU A 235 -5.60 -4.57 2.77
C LEU A 235 -5.09 -4.64 4.21
N GLN A 236 -3.91 -4.08 4.46
CA GLN A 236 -3.36 -4.04 5.80
C GLN A 236 -3.93 -2.88 6.60
N ILE A 237 -4.23 -3.19 7.85
CA ILE A 237 -4.67 -2.26 8.87
C ILE A 237 -3.49 -2.01 9.80
N HIS A 238 -3.11 -0.75 9.97
CA HIS A 238 -2.14 -0.37 10.98
C HIS A 238 -2.85 -0.26 12.34
N PRO A 239 -2.31 -0.84 13.42
CA PRO A 239 -2.99 -0.85 14.72
C PRO A 239 -3.05 0.52 15.39
N THR A 240 -2.14 1.43 15.05
CA THR A 240 -1.95 2.69 15.76
C THR A 240 -2.05 3.89 14.81
N ALA A 241 -3.23 4.51 14.76
CA ALA A 241 -3.48 5.75 14.04
C ALA A 241 -4.31 6.72 14.88
N ILE A 242 -4.10 8.01 14.68
CA ILE A 242 -4.90 9.08 15.26
C ILE A 242 -5.98 9.45 14.24
N PRO A 243 -7.27 9.39 14.62
CA PRO A 243 -8.35 9.85 13.76
C PRO A 243 -8.21 11.34 13.43
N GLY A 244 -8.47 11.72 12.17
CA GLY A 244 -8.54 13.12 11.74
C GLY A 244 -9.74 13.36 10.84
N SER A 245 -10.13 14.64 10.67
CA SER A 245 -11.25 15.02 9.81
C SER A 245 -10.96 14.78 8.32
N ASP A 246 -9.70 14.98 7.91
CA ASP A 246 -9.19 14.79 6.55
C ASP A 246 -8.70 13.36 6.31
N LYS A 247 -7.78 12.89 7.15
CA LYS A 247 -7.16 11.56 7.10
C LYS A 247 -6.76 11.10 8.48
N ASN A 248 -6.44 9.81 8.60
CA ASN A 248 -5.89 9.28 9.84
C ASN A 248 -4.37 9.47 9.83
N ARG A 249 -3.78 9.86 10.96
CA ARG A 249 -2.34 10.08 11.09
C ARG A 249 -1.70 8.84 11.68
N LEU A 250 -0.65 8.35 11.03
CA LEU A 250 0.07 7.18 11.48
C LEU A 250 0.90 7.52 12.72
N MET A 251 0.72 6.76 13.79
CA MET A 251 1.70 6.66 14.88
C MET A 251 2.55 5.42 14.60
N SER A 252 3.83 5.61 14.30
CA SER A 252 4.70 4.52 13.86
C SER A 252 4.66 3.32 14.81
N GLU A 253 4.72 2.12 14.22
CA GLU A 253 4.99 0.89 14.97
C GLU A 253 6.33 0.93 15.73
N ALA A 254 7.24 1.83 15.35
CA ALA A 254 8.44 2.12 16.13
C ALA A 254 8.13 2.52 17.59
N CYS A 255 6.98 3.16 17.87
CA CYS A 255 6.58 3.46 19.24
C CYS A 255 6.49 2.18 20.10
N ARG A 256 5.88 1.11 19.56
CA ARG A 256 5.85 -0.20 20.22
C ARG A 256 7.22 -0.89 20.18
N GLY A 257 7.95 -0.73 19.07
CA GLY A 257 9.33 -1.21 18.88
C GLY A 257 10.31 -0.74 19.95
N GLU A 258 10.15 0.51 20.40
CA GLU A 258 10.97 1.15 21.43
C GLU A 258 10.41 0.94 22.86
N GLY A 259 9.40 0.08 23.04
CA GLY A 259 8.85 -0.29 24.35
C GLY A 259 7.46 0.26 24.68
N GLY A 260 6.82 0.98 23.75
CA GLY A 260 5.47 1.50 23.96
C GLY A 260 4.43 0.41 24.21
N ARG A 261 3.54 0.67 25.17
CA ARG A 261 2.60 -0.34 25.69
C ARG A 261 1.16 0.05 25.40
N VAL A 262 0.38 -0.89 24.86
CA VAL A 262 -1.03 -0.67 24.53
C VAL A 262 -1.93 -1.16 25.65
N TRP A 263 -2.87 -0.32 26.11
CA TRP A 263 -3.76 -0.67 27.22
C TRP A 263 -5.14 0.01 27.15
N VAL A 264 -6.07 -0.55 27.93
CA VAL A 264 -7.39 0.04 28.24
C VAL A 264 -7.66 -0.05 29.73
N TYR A 265 -8.61 0.73 30.23
CA TYR A 265 -9.11 0.53 31.58
C TYR A 265 -10.05 -0.67 31.65
N ARG A 266 -9.86 -1.52 32.66
CA ARG A 266 -10.74 -2.65 32.99
C ARG A 266 -11.02 -2.64 34.49
N LYS A 267 -12.16 -3.18 34.91
CA LYS A 267 -12.40 -3.48 36.33
C LYS A 267 -11.66 -4.75 36.70
N ASN A 268 -10.82 -4.68 37.73
CA ASN A 268 -10.18 -5.84 38.33
C ASN A 268 -11.27 -6.79 38.88
N PRO A 269 -11.33 -8.06 38.43
CA PRO A 269 -12.36 -9.00 38.89
C PRO A 269 -12.31 -9.32 40.40
N GLN A 270 -11.13 -9.22 41.02
CA GLN A 270 -10.89 -9.55 42.42
C GLN A 270 -11.12 -8.36 43.36
N THR A 271 -10.69 -7.16 42.96
CA THR A 271 -10.77 -5.94 43.81
C THR A 271 -11.92 -5.02 43.43
N GLY A 272 -12.45 -5.13 42.21
CA GLY A 272 -13.47 -4.23 41.66
C GLY A 272 -12.94 -2.86 41.23
N GLU A 273 -11.66 -2.57 41.46
CA GLU A 273 -11.04 -1.29 41.12
C GLU A 273 -10.75 -1.15 39.63
N LYS A 274 -10.68 0.09 39.15
CA LYS A 274 -10.35 0.39 37.75
C LYS A 274 -8.83 0.35 37.57
N GLU A 275 -8.34 -0.60 36.81
CA GLU A 275 -6.91 -0.79 36.56
C GLU A 275 -6.58 -0.73 35.06
N ARG A 276 -5.29 -0.58 34.74
CA ARG A 276 -4.78 -0.64 33.37
C ARG A 276 -4.60 -2.09 32.96
N TRP A 277 -5.25 -2.52 31.89
CA TRP A 277 -5.06 -3.83 31.30
C TRP A 277 -4.23 -3.71 30.02
N TYR A 278 -2.99 -4.20 30.08
CA TYR A 278 -2.04 -4.28 28.96
C TYR A 278 -2.33 -5.50 28.10
N PHE A 279 -3.46 -5.47 27.39
CA PHE A 279 -4.07 -6.66 26.78
C PHE A 279 -3.19 -7.34 25.71
N LEU A 280 -2.31 -6.64 25.00
CA LEU A 280 -1.42 -7.30 24.03
C LEU A 280 -0.37 -8.19 24.71
N GLU A 281 0.13 -7.75 25.88
CA GLU A 281 1.10 -8.52 26.67
C GLU A 281 0.44 -9.74 27.31
N ASP A 282 -0.80 -9.58 27.77
CA ASP A 282 -1.62 -10.65 28.36
C ASP A 282 -2.05 -11.70 27.32
N MET A 283 -2.58 -11.25 26.17
CA MET A 283 -3.07 -12.14 25.11
C MET A 283 -1.94 -12.82 24.31
N TYR A 284 -0.77 -12.19 24.21
CA TYR A 284 0.34 -12.65 23.36
C TYR A 284 1.69 -12.58 24.10
N PRO A 285 1.90 -13.34 25.18
CA PRO A 285 3.07 -13.20 26.06
C PRO A 285 4.42 -13.38 25.35
N ALA A 286 4.46 -14.12 24.25
CA ALA A 286 5.69 -14.36 23.48
C ALA A 286 6.19 -13.13 22.68
N TYR A 287 5.30 -12.21 22.29
CA TYR A 287 5.62 -11.04 21.46
C TYR A 287 5.19 -9.71 22.08
N GLY A 288 4.19 -9.72 22.97
CA GLY A 288 3.58 -8.55 23.58
C GLY A 288 3.20 -7.49 22.54
N ASN A 289 3.71 -6.28 22.71
CA ASN A 289 3.45 -5.17 21.79
C ASN A 289 4.14 -5.32 20.42
N LEU A 290 4.97 -6.34 20.18
CA LEU A 290 5.64 -6.60 18.89
C LEU A 290 4.90 -7.59 17.99
N VAL A 291 3.68 -7.99 18.35
CA VAL A 291 2.83 -8.80 17.47
C VAL A 291 2.63 -8.12 16.09
N PRO A 292 2.42 -8.91 15.03
CA PRO A 292 2.14 -8.37 13.70
C PRO A 292 0.92 -7.47 13.67
N ARG A 293 0.87 -6.60 12.65
CA ARG A 293 -0.17 -5.57 12.49
C ARG A 293 -1.59 -6.12 12.43
N ASP A 294 -1.81 -7.24 11.75
CA ASP A 294 -3.12 -7.88 11.66
C ASP A 294 -3.59 -8.40 13.03
N VAL A 295 -2.67 -8.98 13.82
CA VAL A 295 -2.93 -9.48 15.17
C VAL A 295 -3.23 -8.32 16.13
N ALA A 296 -2.38 -7.29 16.15
CA ALA A 296 -2.59 -6.10 16.97
C ALA A 296 -3.91 -5.40 16.63
N SER A 297 -4.21 -5.22 15.34
CA SER A 297 -5.42 -4.53 14.90
C SER A 297 -6.68 -5.29 15.27
N ARG A 298 -6.70 -6.63 15.09
CA ARG A 298 -7.82 -7.47 15.54
C ARG A 298 -7.99 -7.47 17.05
N ALA A 299 -6.88 -7.53 17.82
CA ALA A 299 -6.94 -7.46 19.27
C ALA A 299 -7.51 -6.13 19.76
N ILE A 300 -7.05 -5.00 19.21
CA ILE A 300 -7.60 -3.68 19.51
C ILE A 300 -9.09 -3.62 19.14
N TYR A 301 -9.45 -4.09 17.95
CA TYR A 301 -10.84 -4.10 17.48
C TYR A 301 -11.75 -4.94 18.40
N LYS A 302 -11.32 -6.14 18.80
CA LYS A 302 -12.04 -6.99 19.76
C LYS A 302 -12.27 -6.28 21.09
N VAL A 303 -11.22 -5.67 21.63
CA VAL A 303 -11.27 -4.96 22.92
C VAL A 303 -12.27 -3.81 22.89
N VAL A 304 -12.24 -2.97 21.85
CA VAL A 304 -13.11 -1.78 21.79
C VAL A 304 -14.52 -2.06 21.26
N VAL A 305 -14.70 -2.97 20.31
CA VAL A 305 -15.99 -3.23 19.65
C VAL A 305 -16.76 -4.33 20.36
N HIS A 306 -16.15 -5.48 20.61
CA HIS A 306 -16.84 -6.66 21.13
C HIS A 306 -16.91 -6.65 22.65
N MET A 307 -15.82 -6.29 23.32
CA MET A 307 -15.79 -6.19 24.79
C MET A 307 -16.30 -4.84 25.30
N GLY A 308 -16.40 -3.83 24.43
CA GLY A 308 -16.79 -2.46 24.81
C GLY A 308 -15.80 -1.78 25.77
N LEU A 309 -14.55 -2.25 25.81
CA LEU A 309 -13.48 -1.74 26.65
C LEU A 309 -12.64 -0.74 25.85
N GLY A 310 -12.60 0.51 26.27
CA GLY A 310 -11.88 1.57 25.57
C GLY A 310 -12.61 2.90 25.67
N MET A 311 -12.09 3.89 24.97
CA MET A 311 -12.75 5.18 24.81
C MET A 311 -13.84 5.05 23.73
N LYS A 312 -14.99 5.70 23.93
CA LYS A 312 -16.11 5.70 22.99
C LYS A 312 -16.19 7.03 22.24
N ASN A 313 -16.73 7.02 21.03
CA ASN A 313 -16.96 8.19 20.17
C ASN A 313 -15.71 9.06 19.87
N PRO A 314 -14.76 8.58 19.05
CA PRO A 314 -14.65 7.25 18.45
C PRO A 314 -13.97 6.21 19.36
N ASN A 315 -14.11 4.94 18.97
CA ASN A 315 -13.40 3.81 19.59
C ASN A 315 -11.89 4.05 19.59
N ARG A 316 -11.27 4.07 20.76
CA ARG A 316 -9.81 4.28 20.93
C ARG A 316 -9.26 3.49 22.12
N VAL A 317 -7.98 3.17 22.06
CA VAL A 317 -7.17 2.62 23.17
C VAL A 317 -5.97 3.52 23.44
N TYR A 318 -5.25 3.27 24.53
CA TYR A 318 -4.06 4.02 24.88
C TYR A 318 -2.79 3.34 24.35
N LEU A 319 -1.84 4.14 23.86
CA LEU A 319 -0.45 3.76 23.59
C LEU A 319 0.47 4.63 24.45
N ASP A 320 1.12 4.02 25.44
CA ASP A 320 1.87 4.71 26.47
C ASP A 320 3.38 4.61 26.25
N LEU A 321 4.03 5.78 26.14
CA LEU A 321 5.48 5.95 26.09
C LEU A 321 6.03 6.65 27.34
N SER A 322 5.17 7.15 28.24
CA SER A 322 5.55 8.06 29.35
C SER A 322 6.50 7.45 30.38
N HIS A 323 6.62 6.13 30.38
CA HIS A 323 7.54 5.37 31.22
C HIS A 323 8.98 5.29 30.66
N ILE A 324 9.20 5.76 29.43
CA ILE A 324 10.50 5.74 28.74
C ILE A 324 11.15 7.13 28.90
N PRO A 325 12.47 7.23 29.16
CA PRO A 325 13.15 8.52 29.28
C PRO A 325 12.93 9.43 28.07
N ALA A 326 12.56 10.68 28.32
CA ALA A 326 12.18 11.64 27.27
C ALA A 326 13.31 11.92 26.27
N ASP A 327 14.56 11.98 26.73
CA ASP A 327 15.75 12.20 25.89
C ASP A 327 16.02 11.00 24.95
N TYR A 328 15.68 9.78 25.38
CA TYR A 328 15.72 8.60 24.54
C TYR A 328 14.64 8.66 23.46
N LEU A 329 13.41 8.99 23.84
CA LEU A 329 12.27 9.12 22.92
C LEU A 329 12.53 10.21 21.87
N GLU A 330 13.06 11.37 22.27
CA GLU A 330 13.33 12.49 21.36
C GLU A 330 14.32 12.08 20.25
N ARG A 331 15.42 11.41 20.62
CA ARG A 331 16.43 10.95 19.67
C ARG A 331 15.90 9.90 18.68
N LYS A 332 14.98 9.05 19.12
CA LYS A 332 14.52 7.89 18.34
C LYS A 332 13.23 8.15 17.56
N LEU A 333 12.33 8.95 18.14
CA LEU A 333 10.93 9.10 17.73
C LEU A 333 10.49 10.57 17.62
N GLY A 334 11.39 11.56 17.74
CA GLY A 334 11.06 13.00 17.81
C GLY A 334 9.96 13.46 16.84
N GLY A 335 10.08 13.15 15.54
CA GLY A 335 9.05 13.57 14.57
C GLY A 335 7.69 12.87 14.71
N ILE A 336 7.59 11.75 15.42
CA ILE A 336 6.29 11.14 15.80
C ILE A 336 5.72 11.87 17.02
N LEU A 337 6.56 12.24 17.98
CA LEU A 337 6.14 12.96 19.18
C LEU A 337 5.63 14.37 18.82
N GLU A 338 6.38 15.08 17.98
CA GLU A 338 6.00 16.38 17.40
C GLU A 338 4.68 16.28 16.65
N MET A 339 4.49 15.24 15.83
CA MET A 339 3.22 15.02 15.12
C MET A 339 2.04 14.85 16.09
N TYR A 340 2.19 14.13 17.19
CA TYR A 340 1.10 13.98 18.16
C TYR A 340 0.81 15.31 18.86
N ASP A 341 1.85 16.05 19.26
CA ASP A 341 1.72 17.37 19.88
C ASP A 341 1.03 18.37 18.93
N ASP A 342 1.44 18.44 17.67
CA ASP A 342 0.86 19.35 16.67
C ASP A 342 -0.63 19.09 16.39
N PHE A 343 -1.04 17.81 16.34
CA PHE A 343 -2.40 17.45 15.94
C PHE A 343 -3.37 17.20 17.09
N VAL A 344 -2.86 16.86 18.28
CA VAL A 344 -3.69 16.57 19.47
C VAL A 344 -3.51 17.64 20.55
N GLY A 345 -2.39 18.37 20.57
CA GLY A 345 -2.09 19.39 21.57
C GLY A 345 -1.61 18.82 22.90
N GLU A 346 -1.08 17.60 22.88
CA GLU A 346 -0.68 16.86 24.07
C GLU A 346 0.72 16.26 23.93
N ASP A 347 1.46 16.20 25.03
CA ASP A 347 2.84 15.70 25.06
C ASP A 347 2.90 14.18 25.30
N PRO A 348 3.20 13.34 24.30
CA PRO A 348 3.20 11.88 24.43
C PRO A 348 4.30 11.34 25.35
N ARG A 349 5.24 12.19 25.78
CA ARG A 349 6.25 11.85 26.81
C ARG A 349 5.65 11.88 28.22
N LYS A 350 4.48 12.50 28.40
CA LYS A 350 3.83 12.69 29.70
C LYS A 350 2.46 12.02 29.76
N VAL A 351 1.73 12.00 28.65
CA VAL A 351 0.40 11.39 28.56
C VAL A 351 0.38 10.27 27.53
N PRO A 352 -0.39 9.21 27.75
CA PRO A 352 -0.54 8.14 26.75
C PRO A 352 -1.28 8.66 25.52
N MET A 353 -0.82 8.25 24.34
CA MET A 353 -1.49 8.61 23.08
C MET A 353 -2.81 7.85 22.92
N GLU A 354 -3.81 8.50 22.32
CA GLU A 354 -5.06 7.83 21.94
C GLU A 354 -5.00 7.33 20.49
N ILE A 355 -5.21 6.04 20.29
CA ILE A 355 -5.00 5.37 18.99
C ILE A 355 -6.16 4.43 18.62
N PHE A 356 -6.32 4.20 17.32
CA PHE A 356 -7.24 3.19 16.77
C PHE A 356 -6.68 2.58 15.46
N PRO A 357 -7.09 1.35 15.07
CA PRO A 357 -6.65 0.76 13.82
C PRO A 357 -7.19 1.48 12.57
N SER A 358 -6.38 1.62 11.53
CA SER A 358 -6.81 2.24 10.27
C SER A 358 -6.17 1.59 9.04
N ILE A 359 -6.88 1.60 7.91
CA ILE A 359 -6.35 1.16 6.61
C ILE A 359 -5.03 1.89 6.31
N HIS A 360 -4.06 1.14 5.80
CA HIS A 360 -2.69 1.64 5.69
C HIS A 360 -1.94 1.26 4.42
N TYR A 361 -1.99 0.00 4.00
CA TYR A 361 -1.19 -0.48 2.89
C TYR A 361 -1.97 -1.51 2.08
N SER A 362 -1.84 -1.48 0.76
CA SER A 362 -2.44 -2.48 -0.12
C SER A 362 -1.44 -3.58 -0.45
N MET A 363 -1.70 -4.81 0.00
CA MET A 363 -0.88 -5.95 -0.43
C MET A 363 -1.25 -6.40 -1.84
N GLY A 364 -2.51 -6.23 -2.23
CA GLY A 364 -2.96 -6.42 -3.60
C GLY A 364 -2.64 -5.22 -4.48
N GLY A 365 -2.67 -5.45 -5.79
CA GLY A 365 -2.36 -4.46 -6.81
C GLY A 365 -2.46 -5.08 -8.20
N ILE A 366 -1.88 -4.44 -9.22
CA ILE A 366 -1.74 -5.02 -10.55
C ILE A 366 -1.02 -6.36 -10.44
N TRP A 367 -1.59 -7.40 -11.08
CA TRP A 367 -0.92 -8.68 -11.19
C TRP A 367 0.32 -8.55 -12.07
N VAL A 368 1.44 -9.06 -11.55
CA VAL A 368 2.72 -9.13 -12.27
C VAL A 368 3.39 -10.51 -12.16
N ASP A 369 4.14 -10.90 -13.18
CA ASP A 369 5.08 -12.03 -13.08
C ASP A 369 6.33 -11.68 -12.24
N THR A 370 7.23 -12.66 -12.05
CA THR A 370 8.51 -12.47 -11.30
C THR A 370 9.47 -11.45 -11.92
N LYS A 371 9.17 -10.97 -13.13
CA LYS A 371 9.92 -9.95 -13.85
C LYS A 371 9.17 -8.62 -13.91
N HIS A 372 8.06 -8.47 -13.20
CA HIS A 372 7.22 -7.27 -13.20
C HIS A 372 6.39 -7.02 -14.48
N HIS A 373 6.24 -8.01 -15.37
CA HIS A 373 5.31 -7.89 -16.51
C HIS A 373 3.88 -8.10 -16.06
N THR A 374 2.97 -7.27 -16.57
CA THR A 374 1.52 -7.51 -16.44
C THR A 374 1.02 -8.50 -17.50
N ASN A 375 -0.26 -8.86 -17.46
CA ASN A 375 -0.91 -9.61 -18.53
C ASN A 375 -1.08 -8.79 -19.84
N ILE A 376 -0.86 -7.47 -19.82
CA ILE A 376 -0.82 -6.63 -21.02
C ILE A 376 0.65 -6.51 -21.48
N PRO A 377 1.03 -7.04 -22.65
CA PRO A 377 2.38 -6.90 -23.16
C PRO A 377 2.82 -5.44 -23.25
N GLY A 378 4.07 -5.14 -22.88
CA GLY A 378 4.60 -3.76 -22.87
C GLY A 378 4.19 -2.90 -21.66
N LEU A 379 3.30 -3.41 -20.80
CA LEU A 379 2.94 -2.79 -19.52
C LEU A 379 3.55 -3.58 -18.35
N MET A 380 4.20 -2.84 -17.45
CA MET A 380 4.80 -3.34 -16.21
C MET A 380 4.23 -2.58 -15.01
N ALA A 381 4.36 -3.15 -13.81
CA ALA A 381 3.99 -2.47 -12.55
C ALA A 381 5.02 -2.71 -11.45
N ALA A 382 5.23 -1.73 -10.57
CA ALA A 382 6.22 -1.80 -9.49
C ALA A 382 5.84 -0.96 -8.25
N GLY A 383 6.13 -1.47 -7.06
CA GLY A 383 5.85 -0.80 -5.79
C GLY A 383 4.48 -1.17 -5.25
N GLU A 384 3.87 -0.31 -4.43
CA GLU A 384 2.58 -0.65 -3.78
C GLU A 384 1.41 -0.83 -4.78
N CYS A 385 1.56 -0.41 -6.04
CA CYS A 385 0.57 -0.74 -7.07
C CYS A 385 0.75 -2.15 -7.66
N ASP A 386 1.76 -2.92 -7.26
CA ASP A 386 1.94 -4.35 -7.56
C ASP A 386 1.54 -5.23 -6.35
N TYR A 387 1.30 -6.52 -6.57
CA TYR A 387 0.79 -7.44 -5.55
C TYR A 387 1.83 -8.38 -4.90
N GLN A 388 3.05 -8.44 -5.45
CA GLN A 388 3.83 -9.69 -5.46
C GLN A 388 4.46 -10.08 -4.12
N TYR A 389 4.93 -9.10 -3.35
CA TYR A 389 5.92 -9.32 -2.28
C TYR A 389 5.35 -9.69 -0.90
N HIS A 390 4.06 -9.48 -0.68
CA HIS A 390 3.54 -9.36 0.70
C HIS A 390 2.48 -10.39 1.07
N GLY A 391 1.95 -11.11 0.08
CA GLY A 391 0.91 -12.11 0.31
C GLY A 391 -0.28 -11.52 1.07
N ALA A 392 -0.73 -12.22 2.11
CA ALA A 392 -1.92 -11.84 2.86
C ALA A 392 -1.68 -10.81 3.97
N ASN A 393 -0.42 -10.52 4.32
CA ASN A 393 -0.07 -9.50 5.32
C ASN A 393 1.39 -9.06 5.20
N ARG A 394 1.62 -7.76 5.10
CA ARG A 394 2.97 -7.19 5.00
C ARG A 394 3.67 -7.11 6.36
N LEU A 395 4.94 -7.51 6.45
CA LEU A 395 5.78 -7.15 7.58
C LEU A 395 6.07 -5.64 7.61
N GLY A 396 6.01 -5.03 8.80
CA GLY A 396 6.41 -3.65 8.95
C GLY A 396 7.85 -3.43 8.45
N ALA A 397 8.15 -2.23 7.93
CA ALA A 397 9.44 -1.87 7.32
C ALA A 397 9.85 -2.62 6.02
N ASN A 398 9.07 -3.62 5.55
CA ASN A 398 9.31 -4.23 4.23
C ASN A 398 8.77 -3.41 3.04
N SER A 399 7.91 -2.39 3.22
CA SER A 399 7.35 -1.64 2.07
C SER A 399 8.37 -0.72 1.39
N LEU A 400 9.26 -0.08 2.16
CA LEU A 400 10.34 0.73 1.59
C LEU A 400 11.34 -0.16 0.85
N LEU A 401 11.57 -1.36 1.39
CA LEU A 401 12.39 -2.38 0.76
C LEU A 401 11.77 -2.87 -0.55
N SER A 402 10.52 -3.33 -0.54
CA SER A 402 9.86 -3.87 -1.73
C SER A 402 9.70 -2.80 -2.82
N ALA A 403 9.31 -1.57 -2.46
CA ALA A 403 9.21 -0.47 -3.43
C ALA A 403 10.57 -0.16 -4.07
N THR A 404 11.65 -0.16 -3.31
CA THR A 404 12.99 0.07 -3.88
C THR A 404 13.42 -1.12 -4.74
N TYR A 405 13.24 -2.34 -4.25
CA TYR A 405 13.65 -3.55 -4.94
C TYR A 405 12.88 -3.78 -6.24
N SER A 406 11.57 -3.54 -6.27
CA SER A 406 10.77 -3.62 -7.48
C SER A 406 11.27 -2.67 -8.57
N GLY A 407 11.73 -1.48 -8.21
CA GLY A 407 12.39 -0.57 -9.15
C GLY A 407 13.73 -1.09 -9.68
N VAL A 408 14.48 -1.83 -8.86
CA VAL A 408 15.72 -2.51 -9.28
C VAL A 408 15.47 -3.66 -10.25
N VAL A 409 14.31 -4.31 -10.18
CA VAL A 409 13.91 -5.37 -11.11
C VAL A 409 13.28 -4.77 -12.38
N ALA A 410 12.27 -3.93 -12.22
CA ALA A 410 11.48 -3.38 -13.33
C ALA A 410 12.30 -2.48 -14.26
N GLY A 411 13.25 -1.70 -13.74
CA GLY A 411 14.09 -0.81 -14.55
C GLY A 411 14.92 -1.58 -15.61
N PRO A 412 15.85 -2.45 -15.20
CA PRO A 412 16.62 -3.28 -16.13
C PRO A 412 15.76 -4.20 -17.01
N GLU A 413 14.67 -4.76 -16.47
CA GLU A 413 13.80 -5.61 -17.27
C GLU A 413 13.06 -4.83 -18.36
N SER A 414 12.62 -3.60 -18.10
CA SER A 414 11.99 -2.75 -19.14
C SER A 414 12.94 -2.51 -20.31
N LEU A 415 14.24 -2.40 -20.05
CA LEU A 415 15.27 -2.27 -21.09
C LEU A 415 15.46 -3.56 -21.87
N ARG A 416 15.45 -4.71 -21.19
CA ARG A 416 15.51 -6.02 -21.85
C ARG A 416 14.32 -6.20 -22.78
N LEU A 417 13.12 -5.91 -22.28
CA LEU A 417 11.86 -6.00 -23.03
C LEU A 417 11.84 -5.02 -24.23
N ALA A 418 12.27 -3.77 -24.03
CA ALA A 418 12.40 -2.78 -25.10
C ALA A 418 13.30 -3.24 -26.27
N ARG A 419 14.24 -4.15 -25.98
CA ARG A 419 15.25 -4.65 -26.92
C ARG A 419 15.01 -6.09 -27.38
N SER A 420 13.99 -6.78 -26.87
CA SER A 420 13.77 -8.20 -27.18
C SER A 420 13.25 -8.43 -28.60
N GLY A 421 12.68 -7.40 -29.23
CA GLY A 421 11.96 -7.53 -30.51
C GLY A 421 10.52 -8.03 -30.34
N GLU A 422 10.05 -8.24 -29.10
CA GLU A 422 8.73 -8.81 -28.80
C GLU A 422 7.60 -7.75 -28.73
N LEU A 423 7.93 -6.46 -28.81
CA LEU A 423 6.99 -5.37 -28.55
C LEU A 423 6.16 -4.91 -29.76
N GLY A 424 6.24 -5.61 -30.88
CA GLY A 424 5.52 -5.27 -32.11
C GLY A 424 5.80 -3.84 -32.60
N ASP A 425 4.87 -3.30 -33.38
CA ASP A 425 5.01 -1.98 -33.98
C ASP A 425 4.86 -0.85 -32.95
N ALA A 426 5.54 0.27 -33.20
CA ALA A 426 5.34 1.49 -32.44
C ALA A 426 3.95 2.10 -32.75
N LEU A 427 3.47 2.98 -31.86
CA LEU A 427 2.21 3.68 -32.07
C LEU A 427 2.26 4.58 -33.32
N THR A 428 1.18 4.58 -34.09
CA THR A 428 1.00 5.54 -35.18
C THR A 428 0.49 6.89 -34.64
N PRO A 429 0.70 8.00 -35.36
CA PRO A 429 0.11 9.30 -35.02
C PRO A 429 -1.42 9.24 -34.85
N GLU A 430 -2.10 8.43 -35.67
CA GLU A 430 -3.55 8.26 -35.62
C GLU A 430 -4.01 7.53 -34.35
N GLU A 431 -3.28 6.48 -33.92
CA GLU A 431 -3.56 5.78 -32.66
C GLU A 431 -3.40 6.71 -31.45
N MET A 432 -2.35 7.53 -31.46
CA MET A 432 -2.10 8.51 -30.40
C MET A 432 -3.18 9.60 -30.37
N GLU A 433 -3.56 10.13 -31.53
CA GLU A 433 -4.57 11.18 -31.63
C GLU A 433 -5.97 10.67 -31.26
N ALA A 434 -6.32 9.45 -31.67
CA ALA A 434 -7.57 8.80 -31.29
C ALA A 434 -7.65 8.63 -29.76
N ALA A 435 -6.60 8.12 -29.12
CA ALA A 435 -6.56 7.97 -27.67
C ALA A 435 -6.63 9.32 -26.93
N ARG A 436 -5.94 10.35 -27.43
CA ARG A 436 -6.01 11.71 -26.88
C ARG A 436 -7.43 12.27 -26.97
N LYS A 437 -8.06 12.14 -28.14
CA LYS A 437 -9.40 12.66 -28.42
C LYS A 437 -10.45 11.98 -27.53
N GLU A 438 -10.40 10.66 -27.37
CA GLU A 438 -11.28 9.91 -26.48
C GLU A 438 -11.25 10.46 -25.04
N CYS A 439 -10.05 10.68 -24.48
CA CYS A 439 -9.88 11.23 -23.14
C CYS A 439 -10.32 12.70 -23.03
N ALA A 440 -10.10 13.50 -24.08
CA ALA A 440 -10.56 14.89 -24.10
C ALA A 440 -12.09 14.97 -24.10
N GLU A 441 -12.75 14.15 -24.93
CA GLU A 441 -14.21 14.05 -24.96
C GLU A 441 -14.79 13.55 -23.63
N GLU A 442 -14.15 12.58 -22.97
CA GLU A 442 -14.54 12.14 -21.63
C GLU A 442 -14.45 13.29 -20.61
N PHE A 443 -13.35 14.03 -20.61
CA PHE A 443 -13.16 15.15 -19.71
C PHE A 443 -14.19 16.27 -19.95
N ASP A 444 -14.50 16.58 -21.21
CA ASP A 444 -15.53 17.57 -21.55
C ASP A 444 -16.94 17.09 -21.17
N ARG A 445 -17.23 15.78 -21.31
CA ARG A 445 -18.48 15.19 -20.81
C ARG A 445 -18.61 15.36 -19.30
N ILE A 446 -17.56 15.04 -18.55
CA ILE A 446 -17.54 15.19 -17.08
C ILE A 446 -17.76 16.65 -16.69
N ARG A 447 -17.06 17.58 -17.35
CA ARG A 447 -17.22 19.02 -17.10
C ARG A 447 -18.63 19.52 -17.40
N ALA A 448 -19.34 18.89 -18.34
CA ALA A 448 -20.70 19.26 -18.70
C ALA A 448 -21.77 18.61 -17.80
N MET A 449 -21.39 17.75 -16.85
CA MET A 449 -22.34 17.10 -15.95
C MET A 449 -23.05 18.12 -15.06
N ASN A 450 -24.38 18.05 -15.04
CA ASN A 450 -25.26 19.04 -14.40
C ASN A 450 -26.32 18.37 -13.50
N GLY A 451 -26.02 17.19 -12.97
CA GLY A 451 -26.91 16.47 -12.08
C GLY A 451 -26.97 17.06 -10.66
N THR A 452 -27.57 16.32 -9.73
CA THR A 452 -27.83 16.77 -8.36
C THR A 452 -26.92 16.13 -7.30
N GLU A 453 -26.18 15.08 -7.67
CA GLU A 453 -25.27 14.41 -6.75
C GLU A 453 -23.98 15.21 -6.57
N ASN A 454 -23.45 15.22 -5.35
CA ASN A 454 -22.17 15.86 -5.04
C ASN A 454 -21.06 14.79 -4.98
N ALA A 455 -20.01 14.98 -5.78
CA ALA A 455 -18.92 14.01 -5.88
C ALA A 455 -18.22 13.75 -4.53
N HIS A 456 -17.97 14.78 -3.72
CA HIS A 456 -17.30 14.61 -2.43
C HIS A 456 -18.19 13.88 -1.41
N ARG A 457 -19.50 14.13 -1.42
CA ARG A 457 -20.45 13.36 -0.60
C ARG A 457 -20.49 11.89 -1.00
N LEU A 458 -20.51 11.59 -2.29
CA LEU A 458 -20.42 10.21 -2.78
C LEU A 458 -19.11 9.53 -2.39
N HIS A 459 -17.99 10.26 -2.40
CA HIS A 459 -16.69 9.73 -1.94
C HIS A 459 -16.68 9.43 -0.43
N HIS A 460 -17.27 10.29 0.39
CA HIS A 460 -17.44 10.01 1.81
C HIS A 460 -18.32 8.78 2.05
N GLU A 461 -19.44 8.67 1.33
CA GLU A 461 -20.34 7.52 1.38
C GLU A 461 -19.62 6.22 0.98
N LEU A 462 -18.83 6.25 -0.10
CA LEU A 462 -17.96 5.14 -0.52
C LEU A 462 -17.03 4.70 0.61
N GLY A 463 -16.34 5.65 1.24
CA GLY A 463 -15.42 5.37 2.34
C GLY A 463 -16.11 4.73 3.54
N ASP A 464 -17.28 5.25 3.92
CA ASP A 464 -18.06 4.73 5.05
C ASP A 464 -18.58 3.31 4.78
N ILE A 465 -19.04 3.02 3.56
CA ILE A 465 -19.43 1.66 3.11
C ILE A 465 -18.24 0.70 3.19
N MET A 466 -17.09 1.11 2.67
CA MET A 466 -15.88 0.27 2.68
C MET A 466 -15.39 0.00 4.11
N TYR A 467 -15.45 0.98 5.01
CA TYR A 467 -15.14 0.76 6.44
C TYR A 467 -16.15 -0.14 7.14
N LYS A 468 -17.43 -0.01 6.81
CA LYS A 468 -18.51 -0.80 7.40
C LYS A 468 -18.39 -2.28 7.07
N TYR A 469 -18.11 -2.62 5.81
CA TYR A 469 -18.19 -4.01 5.32
C TYR A 469 -16.85 -4.66 4.98
N VAL A 470 -15.82 -3.87 4.69
CA VAL A 470 -14.55 -4.35 4.11
C VAL A 470 -13.34 -3.85 4.92
N SER A 471 -13.43 -3.94 6.25
CA SER A 471 -12.38 -3.51 7.19
C SER A 471 -11.73 -4.70 7.92
N VAL A 472 -11.64 -4.63 9.25
CA VAL A 472 -10.91 -5.59 10.11
C VAL A 472 -11.53 -6.97 10.06
N GLU A 473 -12.86 -7.03 10.13
CA GLU A 473 -13.65 -8.25 10.13
C GLU A 473 -14.69 -8.18 9.02
N ARG A 474 -14.99 -9.33 8.40
CA ARG A 474 -15.86 -9.41 7.23
C ARG A 474 -16.78 -10.62 7.36
N ASP A 475 -17.95 -10.56 6.73
CA ASP A 475 -18.86 -11.69 6.60
C ASP A 475 -19.55 -11.67 5.24
N ASN A 476 -20.04 -12.84 4.78
CA ASN A 476 -20.60 -12.97 3.43
C ASN A 476 -21.85 -12.13 3.19
N ASN A 477 -22.69 -11.93 4.21
CA ASN A 477 -23.90 -11.12 4.09
C ASN A 477 -23.53 -9.65 3.91
N GLY A 478 -22.62 -9.14 4.75
CA GLY A 478 -22.11 -7.77 4.66
C GLY A 478 -21.37 -7.49 3.35
N LEU A 479 -20.56 -8.42 2.87
CA LEU A 479 -19.83 -8.28 1.60
C LEU A 479 -20.78 -8.28 0.39
N ALA A 480 -21.83 -9.10 0.41
CA ALA A 480 -22.85 -9.10 -0.63
C ALA A 480 -23.65 -7.79 -0.67
N GLU A 481 -24.05 -7.27 0.49
CA GLU A 481 -24.74 -5.98 0.57
C GLU A 481 -23.80 -4.83 0.16
N CYS A 482 -22.53 -4.86 0.56
CA CYS A 482 -21.54 -3.88 0.13
C CYS A 482 -21.45 -3.81 -1.39
N LEU A 483 -21.37 -4.95 -2.09
CA LEU A 483 -21.31 -4.96 -3.56
C LEU A 483 -22.57 -4.34 -4.19
N LYS A 484 -23.75 -4.56 -3.59
CA LYS A 484 -25.01 -3.94 -4.02
C LYS A 484 -25.02 -2.44 -3.79
N GLU A 485 -24.57 -1.96 -2.63
CA GLU A 485 -24.45 -0.53 -2.32
C GLU A 485 -23.44 0.17 -3.24
N LEU A 486 -22.29 -0.45 -3.51
CA LEU A 486 -21.27 0.06 -4.44
C LEU A 486 -21.81 0.21 -5.88
N LYS A 487 -22.58 -0.78 -6.37
CA LYS A 487 -23.29 -0.66 -7.65
C LYS A 487 -24.32 0.47 -7.64
N GLY A 488 -24.95 0.72 -6.48
CA GLY A 488 -25.81 1.88 -6.27
C GLY A 488 -25.07 3.21 -6.43
N ILE A 489 -23.90 3.35 -5.79
CA ILE A 489 -23.03 4.53 -5.92
C ILE A 489 -22.55 4.69 -7.37
N LEU A 490 -22.16 3.61 -8.05
CA LEU A 490 -21.70 3.68 -9.44
C LEU A 490 -22.79 4.25 -10.36
N ARG A 491 -24.06 3.85 -10.19
CA ARG A 491 -25.18 4.43 -10.96
C ARG A 491 -25.44 5.90 -10.62
N ARG A 492 -25.27 6.29 -9.35
CA ARG A 492 -25.44 7.69 -8.92
C ARG A 492 -24.31 8.59 -9.42
N TRP A 493 -23.15 8.03 -9.73
CA TRP A 493 -22.03 8.76 -10.33
C TRP A 493 -22.46 9.49 -11.61
N ASP A 494 -23.30 8.87 -12.46
CA ASP A 494 -23.81 9.49 -13.70
C ASP A 494 -24.71 10.72 -13.45
N SER A 495 -25.19 10.90 -12.21
CA SER A 495 -26.04 12.02 -11.80
C SER A 495 -25.28 13.09 -11.00
N ILE A 496 -23.94 13.08 -11.02
CA ILE A 496 -23.13 14.14 -10.40
C ILE A 496 -23.37 15.48 -11.12
N GLY A 497 -23.44 16.55 -10.34
CA GLY A 497 -23.34 17.92 -10.85
C GLY A 497 -21.93 18.45 -10.64
N VAL A 498 -21.29 18.94 -11.70
CA VAL A 498 -20.00 19.64 -11.64
C VAL A 498 -20.28 21.14 -11.61
N THR A 499 -19.67 21.85 -10.66
CA THR A 499 -19.86 23.30 -10.51
C THR A 499 -18.78 24.13 -11.19
N ASP A 500 -17.56 23.61 -11.26
CA ASP A 500 -16.44 24.21 -11.97
C ASP A 500 -16.42 23.75 -13.43
N HIS A 501 -16.86 24.62 -14.32
CA HIS A 501 -16.78 24.40 -15.77
C HIS A 501 -15.51 25.02 -16.40
N GLY A 502 -14.55 25.48 -15.58
CA GLY A 502 -13.32 26.11 -16.01
C GLY A 502 -12.46 25.20 -16.90
N THR A 503 -11.71 25.82 -17.82
CA THR A 503 -10.77 25.14 -18.72
C THR A 503 -9.35 25.10 -18.15
N TRP A 504 -9.11 25.69 -16.97
CA TRP A 504 -7.80 25.76 -16.33
C TRP A 504 -7.87 25.22 -14.91
N ALA A 505 -6.90 24.39 -14.52
CA ALA A 505 -6.74 23.81 -13.18
C ALA A 505 -8.04 23.25 -12.56
N ASN A 506 -8.82 22.51 -13.35
CA ASN A 506 -10.15 22.06 -12.96
C ASN A 506 -10.04 20.75 -12.16
N GLN A 507 -9.87 20.90 -10.84
CA GLN A 507 -9.70 19.77 -9.93
C GLN A 507 -11.00 18.98 -9.72
N GLU A 508 -12.17 19.63 -9.85
CA GLU A 508 -13.47 18.98 -9.66
C GLU A 508 -13.70 17.89 -10.72
N ALA A 509 -13.55 18.24 -12.01
CA ALA A 509 -13.72 17.29 -13.10
C ALA A 509 -12.72 16.13 -13.04
N MET A 510 -11.48 16.41 -12.64
CA MET A 510 -10.48 15.37 -12.41
C MET A 510 -10.88 14.44 -11.27
N PHE A 511 -11.36 14.99 -10.15
CA PHE A 511 -11.82 14.22 -9.00
C PHE A 511 -13.04 13.34 -9.36
N VAL A 512 -13.98 13.84 -10.17
CA VAL A 512 -15.12 13.06 -10.65
C VAL A 512 -14.67 11.83 -11.45
N ARG A 513 -13.69 11.98 -12.36
CA ARG A 513 -13.07 10.83 -13.06
C ARG A 513 -12.43 9.85 -12.08
N GLN A 514 -11.64 10.36 -11.13
CA GLN A 514 -10.97 9.53 -10.12
C GLN A 514 -11.98 8.78 -9.23
N LEU A 515 -13.10 9.40 -8.89
CA LEU A 515 -14.16 8.80 -8.07
C LEU A 515 -14.76 7.57 -8.75
N ARG A 516 -15.02 7.65 -10.07
CA ARG A 516 -15.49 6.49 -10.83
C ARG A 516 -14.52 5.32 -10.70
N ASN A 517 -13.23 5.62 -10.87
CA ASN A 517 -12.16 4.65 -10.75
C ASN A 517 -12.06 4.05 -9.34
N MET A 518 -12.25 4.86 -8.29
CA MET A 518 -12.28 4.41 -6.90
C MET A 518 -13.45 3.46 -6.64
N ILE A 519 -14.65 3.76 -7.16
CA ILE A 519 -15.84 2.90 -7.00
C ILE A 519 -15.62 1.54 -7.67
N ILE A 520 -15.09 1.51 -8.89
CA ILE A 520 -14.78 0.27 -9.62
C ILE A 520 -13.73 -0.55 -8.88
N TYR A 521 -12.69 0.10 -8.36
CA TYR A 521 -11.67 -0.58 -7.56
C TYR A 521 -12.25 -1.16 -6.26
N ALA A 522 -13.15 -0.43 -5.60
CA ALA A 522 -13.88 -0.91 -4.42
C ALA A 522 -14.68 -2.18 -4.73
N MET A 523 -15.38 -2.22 -5.87
CA MET A 523 -16.10 -3.41 -6.31
C MET A 523 -15.17 -4.61 -6.51
N ALA A 524 -13.98 -4.40 -7.07
CA ALA A 524 -12.98 -5.46 -7.23
C ALA A 524 -12.49 -6.01 -5.87
N ILE A 525 -12.17 -5.13 -4.91
CA ILE A 525 -11.81 -5.52 -3.53
C ILE A 525 -12.94 -6.34 -2.90
N THR A 526 -14.17 -5.83 -2.93
CA THR A 526 -15.32 -6.44 -2.27
C THR A 526 -15.67 -7.79 -2.89
N LYS A 527 -15.66 -7.91 -4.23
CA LYS A 527 -15.95 -9.17 -4.91
C LYS A 527 -14.89 -10.24 -4.62
N ALA A 528 -13.61 -9.86 -4.62
CA ALA A 528 -12.52 -10.76 -4.24
C ALA A 528 -12.68 -11.25 -2.78
N ALA A 529 -12.98 -10.34 -1.86
CA ALA A 529 -13.22 -10.68 -0.45
C ALA A 529 -14.45 -11.59 -0.28
N LEU A 530 -15.52 -11.36 -1.06
CA LEU A 530 -16.74 -12.17 -1.03
C LEU A 530 -16.46 -13.62 -1.44
N LEU A 531 -15.64 -13.83 -2.47
CA LEU A 531 -15.40 -15.16 -3.04
C LEU A 531 -14.27 -15.95 -2.38
N ARG A 532 -13.49 -15.34 -1.48
CA ARG A 532 -12.49 -16.03 -0.66
C ARG A 532 -13.09 -16.41 0.69
N ASP A 533 -13.53 -17.66 0.83
CA ASP A 533 -14.12 -18.21 2.07
C ASP A 533 -13.06 -18.87 2.98
N GLU A 534 -12.15 -18.04 3.51
CA GLU A 534 -11.18 -18.41 4.54
C GLU A 534 -10.82 -17.18 5.39
N SER A 535 -10.01 -17.36 6.45
CA SER A 535 -9.26 -16.25 7.04
C SER A 535 -7.76 -16.47 6.85
N ARG A 536 -7.08 -15.46 6.31
CA ARG A 536 -5.64 -15.48 6.02
C ARG A 536 -5.06 -14.07 6.18
N GLY A 537 -4.01 -13.93 6.96
CA GLY A 537 -3.35 -12.64 7.21
C GLY A 537 -4.32 -11.51 7.59
N ALA A 538 -4.43 -10.46 6.75
CA ALA A 538 -5.31 -9.31 6.95
C ALA A 538 -6.75 -9.50 6.45
N HIS A 539 -7.04 -10.61 5.77
CA HIS A 539 -8.41 -11.00 5.41
C HIS A 539 -8.97 -11.91 6.51
N ALA A 540 -9.86 -11.38 7.35
CA ALA A 540 -10.49 -12.12 8.45
C ALA A 540 -12.00 -12.21 8.22
N LYS A 541 -12.47 -13.42 7.92
CA LYS A 541 -13.86 -13.69 7.57
C LYS A 541 -14.53 -14.51 8.68
N ILE A 542 -15.66 -14.01 9.18
CA ILE A 542 -16.42 -14.61 10.28
C ILE A 542 -17.29 -15.75 9.73
N VAL A 543 -17.43 -16.82 10.51
CA VAL A 543 -18.37 -17.90 10.25
C VAL A 543 -19.80 -17.44 10.56
N LEU A 544 -20.71 -17.67 9.63
CA LEU A 544 -22.14 -17.44 9.84
C LEU A 544 -22.85 -18.77 10.11
N GLU A 545 -23.67 -18.82 11.15
CA GLU A 545 -24.54 -19.96 11.50
C GLU A 545 -25.99 -19.46 11.46
N ASN A 546 -26.82 -20.06 10.61
CA ASN A 546 -28.20 -19.60 10.35
C ASN A 546 -28.34 -18.11 9.98
N GLY A 547 -27.31 -17.53 9.35
CA GLY A 547 -27.28 -16.12 8.95
C GLY A 547 -26.78 -15.15 10.02
N GLU A 548 -26.48 -15.64 11.23
CA GLU A 548 -25.95 -14.85 12.34
C GLU A 548 -24.47 -15.14 12.58
N ARG A 549 -23.77 -14.20 13.23
CA ARG A 549 -22.34 -14.35 13.54
C ARG A 549 -22.15 -15.46 14.58
N LYS A 550 -21.37 -16.48 14.24
CA LYS A 550 -21.09 -17.59 15.14
C LYS A 550 -20.16 -17.14 16.27
N LEU A 551 -20.56 -17.44 17.50
CA LEU A 551 -19.74 -17.29 18.70
C LEU A 551 -19.27 -18.66 19.19
N ASP A 552 -18.10 -18.72 19.80
CA ASP A 552 -17.62 -19.89 20.52
C ASP A 552 -18.17 -19.95 21.95
N GLU A 553 -17.73 -20.97 22.72
CA GLU A 553 -18.14 -21.18 24.11
C GLU A 553 -17.76 -20.04 25.07
N ASN A 554 -16.78 -19.21 24.68
CA ASN A 554 -16.33 -18.05 25.44
C ASN A 554 -17.02 -16.75 24.99
N GLY A 555 -17.93 -16.82 24.01
CA GLY A 555 -18.60 -15.67 23.42
C GLY A 555 -17.74 -14.90 22.41
N ASP A 556 -16.65 -15.50 21.92
CA ASP A 556 -15.77 -14.89 20.92
C ASP A 556 -16.20 -15.25 19.49
N LEU A 557 -15.99 -14.33 18.53
CA LEU A 557 -16.29 -14.57 17.13
C LEU A 557 -15.47 -15.73 16.57
N VAL A 558 -16.15 -16.66 15.88
CA VAL A 558 -15.51 -17.76 15.16
C VAL A 558 -15.13 -17.28 13.76
N PHE A 559 -13.83 -17.30 13.46
CA PHE A 559 -13.31 -16.98 12.12
C PHE A 559 -13.21 -18.25 11.26
N MET A 560 -13.43 -18.11 9.96
CA MET A 560 -13.18 -19.18 8.99
C MET A 560 -11.70 -19.57 9.07
N PRO A 561 -11.36 -20.87 9.09
CA PRO A 561 -9.97 -21.29 9.13
C PRO A 561 -9.25 -20.93 7.82
N ARG A 562 -7.91 -20.89 7.88
CA ARG A 562 -7.06 -20.84 6.69
C ARG A 562 -7.23 -22.12 5.89
N ASP A 563 -7.51 -22.01 4.60
CA ASP A 563 -7.78 -23.14 3.71
C ASP A 563 -6.77 -23.18 2.57
N ASP A 564 -5.66 -23.87 2.82
CA ASP A 564 -4.58 -24.01 1.86
C ASP A 564 -4.98 -24.88 0.65
N ALA A 565 -5.98 -25.75 0.77
CA ALA A 565 -6.41 -26.63 -0.32
C ALA A 565 -7.16 -25.86 -1.41
N ARG A 566 -8.02 -24.91 -1.03
CA ARG A 566 -8.78 -24.09 -1.99
C ARG A 566 -8.09 -22.77 -2.32
N PHE A 567 -7.41 -22.16 -1.36
CA PHE A 567 -7.04 -20.74 -1.43
C PHE A 567 -5.54 -20.45 -1.23
N MET A 568 -4.65 -21.46 -1.27
CA MET A 568 -3.21 -21.25 -1.51
C MET A 568 -2.96 -20.84 -2.98
N LYS A 569 -3.63 -19.78 -3.42
CA LYS A 569 -3.66 -19.29 -4.81
C LYS A 569 -3.75 -17.78 -4.78
N THR A 570 -3.21 -17.13 -5.79
CA THR A 570 -3.42 -15.70 -6.00
C THR A 570 -4.83 -15.49 -6.53
N THR A 571 -5.61 -14.61 -5.89
CA THR A 571 -6.88 -14.12 -6.43
C THR A 571 -6.58 -13.22 -7.61
N ILE A 572 -7.17 -13.49 -8.77
CA ILE A 572 -7.04 -12.68 -9.97
C ILE A 572 -8.40 -12.06 -10.29
N VAL A 573 -8.44 -10.74 -10.41
CA VAL A 573 -9.65 -10.01 -10.77
C VAL A 573 -9.48 -9.39 -12.15
N SER A 574 -10.39 -9.73 -13.07
CA SER A 574 -10.51 -9.15 -14.41
C SER A 574 -11.77 -8.31 -14.54
N PHE A 575 -11.72 -7.27 -15.39
CA PHE A 575 -12.84 -6.37 -15.62
C PHE A 575 -13.71 -6.86 -16.78
N ASN A 576 -14.98 -7.16 -16.51
CA ASN A 576 -15.95 -7.40 -17.57
C ASN A 576 -16.46 -6.06 -18.10
N LYS A 577 -16.12 -5.72 -19.36
CA LYS A 577 -16.49 -4.45 -19.97
C LYS A 577 -17.97 -4.31 -20.30
N GLU A 578 -18.69 -5.41 -20.48
CA GLU A 578 -20.11 -5.40 -20.86
C GLU A 578 -21.00 -5.15 -19.64
N THR A 579 -20.63 -5.72 -18.49
CA THR A 579 -21.42 -5.62 -17.25
C THR A 579 -20.85 -4.61 -16.26
N GLU A 580 -19.64 -4.11 -16.49
CA GLU A 580 -18.84 -3.33 -15.54
C GLU A 580 -18.62 -4.03 -14.20
N GLU A 581 -18.64 -5.37 -14.21
CA GLU A 581 -18.46 -6.19 -13.01
C GLU A 581 -17.06 -6.81 -12.91
N PRO A 582 -16.55 -6.96 -11.68
CA PRO A 582 -15.35 -7.75 -11.42
C PRO A 582 -15.63 -9.25 -11.58
N GLU A 583 -14.79 -9.92 -12.37
CA GLU A 583 -14.73 -11.36 -12.51
C GLU A 583 -13.53 -11.90 -11.74
N VAL A 584 -13.74 -12.92 -10.91
CA VAL A 584 -12.71 -13.44 -10.02
C VAL A 584 -12.35 -14.85 -10.42
N THR A 585 -11.06 -15.08 -10.60
CA THR A 585 -10.45 -16.39 -10.81
C THR A 585 -9.28 -16.57 -9.83
N TYR A 586 -8.65 -17.75 -9.84
CA TYR A 586 -7.51 -18.05 -8.98
C TYR A 586 -6.35 -18.62 -9.80
N ARG A 587 -5.13 -18.17 -9.50
CA ARG A 587 -3.90 -18.58 -10.19
C ARG A 587 -2.91 -19.20 -9.20
N GLU A 588 -2.36 -20.34 -9.56
CA GLU A 588 -1.26 -20.98 -8.82
C GLU A 588 0.00 -20.11 -8.88
N PHE A 589 0.84 -20.21 -7.86
CA PHE A 589 2.13 -19.52 -7.79
C PHE A 589 3.15 -20.40 -7.09
N ASP A 590 4.44 -20.10 -7.23
CA ASP A 590 5.49 -20.88 -6.59
C ASP A 590 5.61 -20.54 -5.09
N HIS A 591 5.28 -21.52 -4.26
CA HIS A 591 5.40 -21.47 -2.80
C HIS A 591 6.22 -22.65 -2.26
N SER A 592 7.20 -23.13 -3.04
CA SER A 592 7.93 -24.38 -2.76
C SER A 592 9.09 -24.26 -1.76
N LEU A 593 9.66 -23.07 -1.55
CA LEU A 593 10.91 -22.89 -0.78
C LEU A 593 10.70 -23.06 0.74
N ILE A 594 9.64 -22.46 1.30
CA ILE A 594 9.23 -22.56 2.70
C ILE A 594 7.82 -23.15 2.72
N LYS A 595 7.70 -24.34 3.33
CA LYS A 595 6.42 -25.03 3.44
C LYS A 595 5.45 -24.28 4.37
N PRO A 596 4.16 -24.21 4.02
CA PRO A 596 3.14 -23.66 4.91
C PRO A 596 3.11 -24.37 6.25
N ARG A 597 3.02 -23.58 7.33
CA ARG A 597 2.82 -24.05 8.70
C ARG A 597 1.82 -23.16 9.42
N LEU A 598 1.35 -23.58 10.58
CA LEU A 598 0.41 -22.78 11.37
C LEU A 598 1.04 -21.44 11.74
N ARG A 599 0.37 -20.34 11.39
CA ARG A 599 0.77 -18.98 11.73
C ARG A 599 0.21 -18.60 13.10
N ASN A 600 0.99 -18.85 14.16
CA ASN A 600 0.65 -18.54 15.54
C ASN A 600 1.70 -17.63 16.19
N TYR A 601 1.27 -16.47 16.70
CA TYR A 601 2.11 -15.52 17.44
C TYR A 601 1.85 -15.51 18.95
N ALA A 602 0.94 -16.37 19.45
CA ALA A 602 0.73 -16.55 20.89
C ALA A 602 1.86 -17.35 21.55
N VAL A 603 2.56 -18.18 20.77
CA VAL A 603 3.73 -18.95 21.19
C VAL A 603 4.97 -18.49 20.44
N ALA A 604 6.15 -18.63 21.06
CA ALA A 604 7.40 -18.45 20.34
C ALA A 604 7.45 -19.41 19.14
N LYS A 605 8.00 -18.95 17.99
CA LYS A 605 8.34 -19.86 16.89
C LYS A 605 9.17 -21.01 17.48
N LYS A 606 8.63 -22.23 17.49
CA LYS A 606 9.44 -23.43 17.75
C LYS A 606 10.41 -23.53 16.56
N GLU A 607 11.69 -23.69 16.88
CA GLU A 607 12.75 -23.93 15.89
C GLU A 607 12.42 -25.10 14.96
#